data_AF-A0A419ER27-F1
#
_entry.id   AF-A0A419ER27-F1
#
_cell.length_a   1.000
_cell.length_b   1.000
_cell.length_c   1.000
_cell.angle_alpha   90.00
_cell.angle_beta   90.00
_cell.angle_gamma   90.00
#
_symmetry.space_group_name_H-M   'P 1'
#
loop_
_entity.id
_entity.type
_entity.pdbx_description
1 polymer ?
#
loop_
_entity_poly.entity_id
_entity_poly.type
_entity_poly.pdbx_seq_one_letter_code
_entity_poly.pdbx_strand_id
1 'polypeptide(L)'
;MSISVTGSRLSYLIIILLLLITVSDCKKDNNPTESNNNGNSNGNGDGNGTSTDANQSRNENWLLGTWEGTTPEDAAAPFNNKKVRMVLTAVKLATETHPAETQTSRTYAYTGTITWDAGGNEEWAMAIYEKDFLSNTGGGSVDWGCTTSKPSNMFTESISIRAFDTTNVTPLHNISLDWGPAITNSSSSYSYLDLYGDIEADYGSNEQFVFTPEKVLRLTKK
;
A
#
# COMPACT_ATOMS: atom_id res chain seq x y z
N MET A 1 -53.12 17.07 -13.66
CA MET A 1 -52.54 17.50 -12.38
C MET A 1 -51.13 16.94 -12.36
N SER A 2 -50.14 17.79 -12.65
CA SER A 2 -48.79 17.40 -13.03
C SER A 2 -47.84 17.83 -11.92
N ILE A 3 -47.08 16.90 -11.34
CA ILE A 3 -46.08 17.20 -10.31
C ILE A 3 -44.72 17.27 -11.01
N SER A 4 -44.16 18.47 -11.04
CA SER A 4 -42.77 18.74 -11.39
C SER A 4 -41.94 18.62 -10.12
N VAL A 5 -40.92 17.76 -10.12
CA VAL A 5 -39.88 17.72 -9.08
C VAL A 5 -38.58 18.16 -9.72
N THR A 6 -38.25 19.44 -9.51
CA THR A 6 -36.94 20.04 -9.81
C THR A 6 -35.90 19.54 -8.81
N GLY A 7 -34.74 19.14 -9.33
CA GLY A 7 -33.63 18.62 -8.53
C GLY A 7 -32.91 19.67 -7.70
N SER A 8 -32.18 19.18 -6.70
CA SER A 8 -31.04 19.87 -6.10
C SER A 8 -30.00 18.82 -5.71
N ARG A 9 -28.94 18.69 -6.50
CA ARG A 9 -27.72 17.97 -6.10
C ARG A 9 -26.96 18.89 -5.14
N LEU A 10 -27.08 18.62 -3.84
CA LEU A 10 -26.23 19.20 -2.81
C LEU A 10 -25.03 18.27 -2.56
N SER A 11 -23.85 18.82 -2.85
CA SER A 11 -22.66 18.82 -1.97
C SER A 11 -22.21 17.50 -1.36
N TYR A 12 -21.25 16.84 -2.02
CA TYR A 12 -20.41 15.84 -1.36
C TYR A 12 -19.43 16.53 -0.40
N LEU A 13 -19.69 16.32 0.88
CA LEU A 13 -18.90 16.72 2.02
C LEU A 13 -17.60 15.89 2.03
N ILE A 14 -16.45 16.56 1.93
CA ILE A 14 -15.13 15.98 2.13
C ILE A 14 -14.99 15.61 3.61
N ILE A 15 -14.99 14.31 3.91
CA ILE A 15 -14.66 13.80 5.25
C ILE A 15 -13.13 13.70 5.32
N ILE A 16 -12.50 14.72 5.92
CA ILE A 16 -11.11 14.62 6.40
C ILE A 16 -11.16 13.86 7.73
N LEU A 17 -10.78 12.58 7.71
CA LEU A 17 -10.59 11.79 8.92
C LEU A 17 -9.23 12.15 9.53
N LEU A 18 -9.22 13.09 10.49
CA LEU A 18 -8.09 13.36 11.36
C LEU A 18 -8.00 12.26 12.42
N LEU A 19 -7.08 11.31 12.25
CA LEU A 19 -6.75 10.33 13.27
C LEU A 19 -5.83 11.00 14.32
N LEU A 20 -6.40 11.62 15.34
CA LEU A 20 -5.68 11.92 16.59
C LEU A 20 -5.57 10.62 17.39
N ILE A 21 -4.39 9.99 17.38
CA ILE A 21 -4.05 8.98 18.38
C ILE A 21 -3.50 9.72 19.60
N THR A 22 -4.31 9.76 20.65
CA THR A 22 -3.89 10.13 22.00
C THR A 22 -2.85 9.11 22.49
N VAL A 23 -1.63 9.59 22.74
CA VAL A 23 -0.59 8.81 23.43
C VAL A 23 -1.00 8.73 24.90
N SER A 24 -1.62 7.61 25.29
CA SER A 24 -1.81 7.28 26.70
C SER A 24 -0.48 6.81 27.29
N ASP A 25 -0.10 7.45 28.39
CA ASP A 25 1.03 7.11 29.25
C ASP A 25 1.09 5.62 29.58
N CYS A 26 2.14 4.95 29.12
CA CYS A 26 2.59 3.69 29.71
C CYS A 26 3.85 3.93 30.54
N LYS A 27 3.64 3.77 31.84
CA LYS A 27 4.62 3.81 32.93
C LYS A 27 5.93 3.08 32.63
N LYS A 28 6.97 3.74 33.11
CA LYS A 28 8.33 3.32 33.39
C LYS A 28 8.36 2.12 34.36
N ASP A 29 8.99 1.02 33.96
CA ASP A 29 9.55 0.02 34.89
C ASP A 29 10.86 -0.59 34.32
N ASN A 30 11.97 -0.15 34.92
CA ASN A 30 13.21 -0.84 35.31
C ASN A 30 13.92 -1.90 34.41
N ASN A 31 15.19 -1.58 34.09
CA ASN A 31 16.39 -2.41 33.81
C ASN A 31 16.43 -3.83 34.46
N PRO A 32 17.36 -4.76 34.06
CA PRO A 32 18.64 -4.61 33.33
C PRO A 32 18.84 -5.66 32.18
N THR A 33 19.87 -5.68 31.33
CA THR A 33 21.29 -6.01 31.62
C THR A 33 22.11 -5.97 30.31
N GLU A 34 23.35 -5.54 30.44
CA GLU A 34 24.41 -5.45 29.44
C GLU A 34 24.75 -6.81 28.79
N SER A 35 25.16 -6.78 27.51
CA SER A 35 26.18 -7.69 27.00
C SER A 35 26.98 -7.02 25.89
N ASN A 36 28.23 -6.69 26.24
CA ASN A 36 29.32 -6.31 25.35
C ASN A 36 29.56 -7.39 24.29
N ASN A 37 29.72 -7.00 23.03
CA ASN A 37 30.68 -7.70 22.18
C ASN A 37 31.39 -6.76 21.20
N ASN A 38 32.70 -6.74 21.39
CA ASN A 38 33.71 -6.00 20.65
C ASN A 38 34.08 -6.81 19.39
N GLY A 39 33.94 -6.20 18.21
CA GLY A 39 34.18 -6.86 16.92
C GLY A 39 34.70 -5.87 15.89
N ASN A 40 36.01 -5.68 15.92
CA ASN A 40 36.82 -4.92 14.96
C ASN A 40 36.74 -5.55 13.54
N SER A 41 36.35 -4.76 12.54
CA SER A 41 36.48 -5.11 11.12
C SER A 41 36.69 -3.86 10.29
N ASN A 42 37.93 -3.72 9.81
CA ASN A 42 38.40 -2.72 8.86
C ASN A 42 37.93 -3.12 7.45
N GLY A 43 37.14 -2.28 6.79
CA GLY A 43 36.61 -2.56 5.44
C GLY A 43 36.32 -1.26 4.69
N ASN A 44 37.24 -0.92 3.80
CA ASN A 44 37.12 0.14 2.80
C ASN A 44 36.05 -0.27 1.77
N GLY A 45 34.98 0.50 1.63
CA GLY A 45 33.89 0.22 0.69
C GLY A 45 33.00 1.44 0.52
N ASP A 46 32.82 1.85 -0.73
CA ASP A 46 32.12 3.04 -1.19
C ASP A 46 30.75 3.22 -0.50
N GLY A 47 30.52 4.43 0.00
CA GLY A 47 29.34 4.80 0.79
C GLY A 47 28.03 4.75 0.01
N ASN A 48 27.55 3.54 -0.25
CA ASN A 48 26.15 3.23 -0.45
C ASN A 48 25.45 3.49 0.88
N GLY A 49 24.50 4.42 0.93
CA GLY A 49 23.81 4.85 2.15
C GLY A 49 23.06 3.70 2.81
N THR A 50 23.75 2.94 3.68
CA THR A 50 23.15 1.92 4.53
C THR A 50 22.30 2.61 5.59
N SER A 51 21.00 2.65 5.28
CA SER A 51 19.86 2.90 6.17
C SER A 51 20.14 2.71 7.66
N THR A 52 19.81 3.73 8.46
CA THR A 52 19.77 3.71 9.93
C THR A 52 18.60 2.92 10.54
N ASP A 53 18.05 1.92 9.84
CA ASP A 53 17.01 1.01 10.33
C ASP A 53 17.49 -0.46 10.37
N ALA A 54 18.73 -0.68 10.82
CA ALA A 54 19.43 -1.99 10.80
C ALA A 54 18.69 -3.18 11.46
N ASN A 55 17.52 -2.94 12.07
CA ASN A 55 16.70 -3.95 12.72
C ASN A 55 15.38 -4.26 11.98
N GLN A 56 14.97 -3.53 10.93
CA GLN A 56 13.73 -3.89 10.22
C GLN A 56 13.97 -5.08 9.28
N SER A 57 13.18 -6.15 9.42
CA SER A 57 13.25 -7.33 8.52
C SER A 57 12.88 -7.01 7.07
N ARG A 58 12.12 -5.92 6.85
CA ARG A 58 11.67 -5.43 5.55
C ARG A 58 12.54 -4.27 5.10
N ASN A 59 13.10 -4.39 3.90
CA ASN A 59 13.84 -3.35 3.21
C ASN A 59 13.08 -2.92 1.95
N GLU A 60 13.65 -2.01 1.15
CA GLU A 60 13.08 -1.52 -0.10
C GLU A 60 12.64 -2.64 -1.06
N ASN A 61 13.25 -3.82 -0.99
CA ASN A 61 12.94 -4.94 -1.88
C ASN A 61 11.79 -5.82 -1.37
N TRP A 62 11.18 -5.50 -0.23
CA TRP A 62 10.18 -6.35 0.40
C TRP A 62 9.01 -6.69 -0.52
N LEU A 63 8.42 -5.70 -1.21
CA LEU A 63 7.26 -5.95 -2.07
C LEU A 63 7.63 -6.47 -3.46
N LEU A 64 8.91 -6.52 -3.83
CA LEU A 64 9.33 -7.09 -5.11
C LEU A 64 8.94 -8.58 -5.22
N GLY A 65 8.55 -8.97 -6.43
CA GLY A 65 8.09 -10.31 -6.78
C GLY A 65 6.61 -10.36 -7.14
N THR A 66 6.05 -11.57 -7.09
CA THR A 66 4.67 -11.85 -7.48
C THR A 66 3.79 -12.03 -6.25
N TRP A 67 2.63 -11.37 -6.28
CA TRP A 67 1.58 -11.45 -5.29
C TRP A 67 0.29 -11.88 -5.97
N GLU A 68 -0.42 -12.84 -5.40
CA GLU A 68 -1.70 -13.28 -5.97
C GLU A 68 -2.77 -13.44 -4.90
N GLY A 69 -4.01 -13.13 -5.27
CA GLY A 69 -5.21 -13.35 -4.48
C GLY A 69 -6.41 -13.66 -5.36
N THR A 70 -7.54 -13.92 -4.73
CA THR A 70 -8.82 -14.08 -5.40
C THR A 70 -9.85 -13.23 -4.68
N THR A 71 -10.69 -12.51 -5.42
CA THR A 71 -11.79 -11.77 -4.81
C THR A 71 -12.80 -12.71 -4.14
N PRO A 72 -13.50 -12.23 -3.11
CA PRO A 72 -14.53 -13.03 -2.45
C PRO A 72 -15.63 -13.51 -3.41
N GLU A 73 -16.13 -14.73 -3.18
CA GLU A 73 -17.19 -15.34 -3.99
C GLU A 73 -18.50 -14.56 -3.93
N ASP A 74 -18.78 -13.91 -2.80
CA ASP A 74 -19.96 -13.09 -2.54
C ASP A 74 -19.80 -11.63 -3.04
N ALA A 75 -18.73 -11.29 -3.76
CA ALA A 75 -18.67 -10.01 -4.45
C ALA A 75 -19.78 -9.93 -5.53
N ALA A 76 -20.17 -8.72 -5.92
CA ALA A 76 -21.10 -8.56 -7.04
C ALA A 76 -20.38 -8.89 -8.35
N ALA A 77 -21.09 -9.47 -9.33
CA ALA A 77 -20.58 -9.57 -10.69
C ALA A 77 -20.29 -8.15 -11.23
N PRO A 78 -19.22 -7.99 -12.05
CA PRO A 78 -18.32 -9.00 -12.60
C PRO A 78 -17.12 -9.33 -11.69
N PHE A 79 -17.12 -8.82 -10.45
CA PHE A 79 -15.93 -8.85 -9.62
C PHE A 79 -15.74 -10.13 -8.78
N ASN A 80 -16.70 -11.05 -8.79
CA ASN A 80 -16.69 -12.24 -7.94
C ASN A 80 -15.77 -13.35 -8.45
N ASN A 81 -15.03 -13.96 -7.52
CA ASN A 81 -14.12 -15.08 -7.78
C ASN A 81 -13.08 -14.80 -8.88
N LYS A 82 -12.60 -13.56 -8.96
CA LYS A 82 -11.60 -13.11 -9.93
C LYS A 82 -10.21 -13.21 -9.33
N LYS A 83 -9.29 -13.82 -10.07
CA LYS A 83 -7.89 -13.91 -9.65
C LYS A 83 -7.20 -12.57 -9.89
N VAL A 84 -6.60 -12.01 -8.85
CA VAL A 84 -5.79 -10.79 -8.95
C VAL A 84 -4.32 -11.17 -8.83
N ARG A 85 -3.48 -10.69 -9.76
CA ARG A 85 -2.02 -10.86 -9.73
C ARG A 85 -1.35 -9.51 -9.78
N MET A 86 -0.43 -9.25 -8.86
CA MET A 86 0.45 -8.09 -8.89
C MET A 86 1.91 -8.57 -9.01
N VAL A 87 2.65 -7.99 -9.95
CA VAL A 87 4.07 -8.29 -10.17
C VAL A 87 4.86 -6.99 -10.05
N LEU A 88 5.71 -6.88 -9.03
CA LEU A 88 6.55 -5.69 -8.80
C LEU A 88 8.01 -6.04 -9.11
N THR A 89 8.64 -5.24 -9.95
CA THR A 89 9.93 -5.57 -10.59
C THR A 89 11.04 -4.59 -10.25
N ALA A 90 10.71 -3.36 -9.87
CA ALA A 90 11.68 -2.37 -9.42
C ALA A 90 11.09 -1.50 -8.30
N VAL A 91 11.98 -0.85 -7.55
CA VAL A 91 11.65 0.03 -6.44
C VAL A 91 12.60 1.21 -6.41
N LYS A 92 12.08 2.37 -6.02
CA LYS A 92 12.84 3.58 -5.76
C LYS A 92 12.38 4.25 -4.49
N LEU A 93 13.34 4.79 -3.73
CA LEU A 93 13.03 5.70 -2.62
C LEU A 93 12.44 7.00 -3.19
N ALA A 94 11.17 7.25 -2.92
CA ALA A 94 10.46 8.43 -3.40
C ALA A 94 10.64 9.63 -2.48
N THR A 95 10.65 9.43 -1.17
CA THR A 95 10.83 10.52 -0.20
C THR A 95 11.40 9.99 1.12
N GLU A 96 12.34 10.74 1.68
CA GLU A 96 12.77 10.62 3.08
C GLU A 96 12.41 11.94 3.78
N THR A 97 11.52 11.88 4.78
CA THR A 97 11.10 13.07 5.54
C THR A 97 11.67 12.99 6.94
N HIS A 98 12.45 13.98 7.33
CA HIS A 98 12.99 14.12 8.69
C HIS A 98 12.95 15.58 9.17
N PRO A 99 12.06 15.91 10.12
CA PRO A 99 12.43 16.92 11.09
C PRO A 99 11.88 16.61 12.50
N ALA A 100 12.43 15.57 13.14
CA ALA A 100 12.59 15.42 14.60
C ALA A 100 13.56 14.25 14.82
N GLU A 101 14.57 14.41 15.70
CA GLU A 101 15.67 13.43 15.87
C GLU A 101 15.20 12.01 16.25
N THR A 102 13.94 11.85 16.64
CA THR A 102 13.36 10.60 17.17
C THR A 102 12.55 9.78 16.17
N GLN A 103 12.23 10.30 14.97
CA GLN A 103 11.44 9.57 13.97
C GLN A 103 12.05 9.65 12.57
N THR A 104 12.01 8.53 11.86
CA THR A 104 12.42 8.38 10.46
C THR A 104 11.22 8.00 9.64
N SER A 105 10.89 8.74 8.57
CA SER A 105 9.81 8.36 7.65
C SER A 105 10.36 8.19 6.24
N ARG A 106 10.06 7.04 5.63
CA ARG A 106 10.44 6.70 4.26
C ARG A 106 9.24 6.25 3.46
N THR A 107 9.24 6.62 2.18
CA THR A 107 8.27 6.14 1.21
C THR A 107 8.99 5.57 0.00
N TYR A 108 8.69 4.31 -0.32
CA TYR A 108 9.20 3.61 -1.49
C TYR A 108 8.10 3.47 -2.53
N ALA A 109 8.41 3.80 -3.78
CA ALA A 109 7.51 3.64 -4.90
C ALA A 109 7.98 2.49 -5.79
N TYR A 110 7.06 1.67 -6.26
CA TYR A 110 7.36 0.46 -7.03
C TYR A 110 6.93 0.59 -8.49
N THR A 111 7.59 -0.19 -9.34
CA THR A 111 7.23 -0.38 -10.76
C THR A 111 6.77 -1.82 -10.97
N GLY A 112 5.79 -2.03 -11.84
CA GLY A 112 5.24 -3.37 -12.06
C GLY A 112 3.97 -3.41 -12.89
N THR A 113 3.14 -4.41 -12.61
CA THR A 113 1.84 -4.62 -13.26
C THR A 113 0.85 -5.20 -12.25
N ILE A 114 -0.41 -4.78 -12.32
CA ILE A 114 -1.54 -5.44 -11.68
C ILE A 114 -2.47 -5.99 -12.76
N THR A 115 -2.83 -7.26 -12.64
CA THR A 115 -3.66 -8.01 -13.57
C THR A 115 -4.91 -8.49 -12.86
N TRP A 116 -6.06 -8.15 -13.41
CA TRP A 116 -7.36 -8.65 -13.02
C TRP A 116 -7.73 -9.91 -13.81
N ASP A 117 -8.54 -10.78 -13.20
CA ASP A 117 -8.94 -12.08 -13.74
C ASP A 117 -7.76 -12.84 -14.37
N ALA A 118 -6.62 -12.88 -13.68
CA ALA A 118 -5.36 -13.37 -14.22
C ALA A 118 -5.45 -14.87 -14.62
N GLY A 119 -5.29 -15.15 -15.92
CA GLY A 119 -5.48 -16.45 -16.56
C GLY A 119 -6.94 -16.77 -16.90
N GLY A 120 -7.86 -15.84 -16.69
CA GLY A 120 -9.29 -15.94 -16.98
C GLY A 120 -9.67 -15.35 -18.34
N ASN A 121 -10.98 -15.29 -18.59
CA ASN A 121 -11.53 -14.83 -19.87
C ASN A 121 -11.72 -13.30 -19.94
N GLU A 122 -11.79 -12.64 -18.78
CA GLU A 122 -11.97 -11.19 -18.67
C GLU A 122 -10.67 -10.53 -18.17
N GLU A 123 -9.53 -11.13 -18.53
CA GLU A 123 -8.21 -10.65 -18.10
C GLU A 123 -7.94 -9.25 -18.65
N TRP A 124 -7.53 -8.35 -17.76
CA TRP A 124 -6.98 -7.05 -18.12
C TRP A 124 -5.86 -6.67 -17.16
N ALA A 125 -4.96 -5.79 -17.59
CA ALA A 125 -3.78 -5.43 -16.82
C ALA A 125 -3.48 -3.93 -16.90
N MET A 126 -3.02 -3.39 -15.78
CA MET A 126 -2.59 -2.00 -15.65
C MET A 126 -1.11 -1.94 -15.25
N ALA A 127 -0.38 -1.04 -15.90
CA ALA A 127 1.01 -0.78 -15.57
C ALA A 127 1.10 0.07 -14.29
N ILE A 128 2.09 -0.25 -13.45
CA ILE A 128 2.45 0.48 -12.24
C ILE A 128 3.81 1.13 -12.49
N TYR A 129 3.93 2.41 -12.17
CA TYR A 129 5.16 3.17 -12.30
C TYR A 129 5.53 3.83 -10.97
N GLU A 130 6.82 3.84 -10.65
CA GLU A 130 7.32 4.62 -9.51
C GLU A 130 7.10 6.12 -9.74
N LYS A 131 6.85 6.86 -8.65
CA LYS A 131 6.32 8.24 -8.61
C LYS A 131 7.10 9.28 -9.44
N ASP A 132 8.38 9.04 -9.72
CA ASP A 132 9.21 9.94 -10.53
C ASP A 132 9.01 9.78 -12.05
N PHE A 133 8.29 8.73 -12.51
CA PHE A 133 7.86 8.60 -13.91
C PHE A 133 6.57 9.38 -14.23
N LEU A 134 5.87 9.91 -13.22
CA LEU A 134 4.53 10.51 -13.39
C LEU A 134 4.52 11.94 -13.93
N SER A 135 5.61 12.41 -14.55
CA SER A 135 5.64 13.81 -14.99
C SER A 135 4.58 14.15 -16.04
N ASN A 136 4.09 13.20 -16.86
CA ASN A 136 3.01 13.43 -17.85
C ASN A 136 2.26 12.19 -18.36
N THR A 137 2.43 11.01 -17.76
CA THR A 137 1.80 9.76 -18.25
C THR A 137 0.89 9.19 -17.19
N GLY A 138 -0.39 9.04 -17.52
CA GLY A 138 -1.30 8.22 -16.72
C GLY A 138 -0.67 6.85 -16.43
N GLY A 139 -1.03 6.26 -15.30
CA GLY A 139 -0.56 4.94 -14.88
C GLY A 139 -0.80 4.75 -13.39
N GLY A 140 -0.68 3.50 -12.92
CA GLY A 140 -0.81 3.20 -11.50
C GLY A 140 0.43 3.51 -10.67
N SER A 141 0.26 3.65 -9.36
CA SER A 141 1.33 3.70 -8.36
C SER A 141 1.12 2.61 -7.31
N VAL A 142 2.23 2.09 -6.78
CA VAL A 142 2.27 1.30 -5.55
C VAL A 142 3.30 1.93 -4.63
N ASP A 143 2.85 2.41 -3.49
CA ASP A 143 3.67 3.12 -2.51
C ASP A 143 3.65 2.37 -1.17
N TRP A 144 4.84 2.16 -0.59
CA TRP A 144 4.99 1.65 0.78
C TRP A 144 5.59 2.74 1.68
N GLY A 145 4.84 3.17 2.67
CA GLY A 145 5.28 4.06 3.73
C GLY A 145 5.72 3.28 4.97
N CYS A 146 6.85 3.67 5.56
CA CYS A 146 7.32 3.16 6.84
C CYS A 146 7.82 4.31 7.72
N THR A 147 7.35 4.36 8.97
CA THR A 147 7.81 5.32 9.97
C THR A 147 8.36 4.60 11.19
N THR A 148 9.63 4.86 11.51
CA THR A 148 10.35 4.27 12.65
C THR A 148 10.22 5.15 13.88
N SER A 149 9.85 4.57 15.03
CA SER A 149 9.97 5.20 16.35
C SER A 149 11.24 4.69 17.04
N LYS A 150 12.29 5.53 17.11
CA LYS A 150 13.63 5.13 17.61
C LYS A 150 13.66 4.51 19.02
N PRO A 151 12.82 4.92 20.00
CA PRO A 151 12.87 4.33 21.33
C PRO A 151 12.32 2.89 21.42
N SER A 152 11.56 2.40 20.45
CA SER A 152 10.72 1.20 20.63
C SER A 152 10.95 0.07 19.63
N ASN A 153 11.83 0.21 18.63
CA ASN A 153 11.93 -0.74 17.49
C ASN A 153 10.56 -1.04 16.85
N MET A 154 9.64 -0.08 16.94
CA MET A 154 8.31 -0.19 16.36
C MET A 154 8.26 0.62 15.07
N PHE A 155 7.59 0.05 14.09
CA PHE A 155 7.37 0.64 12.78
C PHE A 155 5.89 0.79 12.55
N THR A 156 5.47 1.93 12.01
CA THR A 156 4.13 2.11 11.45
C THR A 156 4.24 2.04 9.94
N GLU A 157 3.54 1.10 9.33
CA GLU A 157 3.63 0.80 7.91
C GLU A 157 2.28 0.89 7.22
N SER A 158 2.28 1.35 5.97
CA SER A 158 1.10 1.37 5.11
C SER A 158 1.48 1.13 3.66
N ILE A 159 0.58 0.52 2.89
CA ILE A 159 0.75 0.36 1.44
C ILE A 159 -0.47 0.95 0.76
N SER A 160 -0.25 1.65 -0.35
CA SER A 160 -1.29 2.19 -1.20
C SER A 160 -1.07 1.75 -2.63
N ILE A 161 -2.12 1.23 -3.26
CA ILE A 161 -2.17 0.79 -4.65
C ILE A 161 -3.20 1.66 -5.34
N ARG A 162 -2.79 2.40 -6.36
CA ARG A 162 -3.68 3.17 -7.22
C ARG A 162 -3.40 2.74 -8.64
N ALA A 163 -4.39 2.31 -9.41
CA ALA A 163 -4.19 1.98 -10.81
C ALA A 163 -5.44 2.35 -11.59
N PHE A 164 -5.28 3.01 -12.72
CA PHE A 164 -6.38 3.47 -13.56
C PHE A 164 -6.00 3.35 -15.03
N ASP A 165 -7.00 3.16 -15.87
CA ASP A 165 -6.79 3.16 -17.32
C ASP A 165 -6.32 4.53 -17.81
N THR A 166 -5.29 4.50 -18.65
CA THR A 166 -4.60 5.69 -19.15
C THR A 166 -5.08 6.08 -20.55
N THR A 167 -5.77 5.15 -21.19
CA THR A 167 -6.41 5.27 -22.50
C THR A 167 -7.90 5.00 -22.33
N ASN A 168 -8.75 5.68 -23.10
CA ASN A 168 -10.18 5.36 -23.14
C ASN A 168 -10.39 3.93 -23.66
N VAL A 169 -10.57 2.99 -22.74
CA VAL A 169 -11.02 1.62 -22.98
C VAL A 169 -12.48 1.50 -22.53
N THR A 170 -13.18 0.49 -23.00
CA THR A 170 -14.55 0.22 -22.58
C THR A 170 -14.63 -1.25 -22.17
N PRO A 171 -14.88 -1.56 -20.89
CA PRO A 171 -15.08 -0.61 -19.78
C PRO A 171 -13.80 0.15 -19.37
N LEU A 172 -13.95 1.29 -18.69
CA LEU A 172 -12.84 1.97 -17.98
C LEU A 172 -12.66 1.36 -16.59
N HIS A 173 -11.43 1.06 -16.20
CA HIS A 173 -11.10 0.43 -14.92
C HIS A 173 -10.35 1.37 -13.98
N ASN A 174 -10.62 1.21 -12.69
CA ASN A 174 -9.95 1.90 -11.60
C ASN A 174 -9.77 0.96 -10.40
N ILE A 175 -8.63 1.04 -9.74
CA ILE A 175 -8.27 0.29 -8.54
C ILE A 175 -7.73 1.29 -7.53
N SER A 176 -8.33 1.32 -6.34
CA SER A 176 -7.87 2.10 -5.20
C SER A 176 -7.87 1.22 -3.97
N LEU A 177 -6.74 0.59 -3.67
CA LEU A 177 -6.59 -0.35 -2.57
C LEU A 177 -5.51 0.09 -1.59
N ASP A 178 -5.73 -0.15 -0.31
CA ASP A 178 -4.82 0.21 0.77
C ASP A 178 -4.64 -0.95 1.74
N TRP A 179 -3.49 -0.95 2.42
CA TRP A 179 -3.16 -1.87 3.51
C TRP A 179 -2.61 -1.06 4.70
N GLY A 180 -3.02 -1.42 5.90
CA GLY A 180 -2.60 -0.76 7.14
C GLY A 180 -3.54 0.37 7.61
N PRO A 181 -3.07 1.31 8.45
CA PRO A 181 -1.74 1.32 9.07
C PRO A 181 -1.53 0.09 9.96
N ALA A 182 -0.38 -0.56 9.83
CA ALA A 182 0.03 -1.70 10.66
C ALA A 182 1.17 -1.28 11.59
N ILE A 183 1.07 -1.64 12.86
CA ILE A 183 2.16 -1.47 13.83
C ILE A 183 2.94 -2.78 13.88
N THR A 184 4.24 -2.70 13.65
CA THR A 184 5.11 -3.87 13.58
C THR A 184 6.37 -3.68 14.39
N ASN A 185 7.09 -4.79 14.59
CA ASN A 185 8.42 -4.78 15.17
C ASN A 185 9.43 -5.38 14.19
N SER A 186 10.71 -5.29 14.55
CA SER A 186 11.85 -5.83 13.79
C SER A 186 11.69 -7.28 13.34
N SER A 187 11.08 -8.12 14.17
CA SER A 187 10.86 -9.55 13.91
C SER A 187 9.62 -9.89 13.10
N SER A 188 8.74 -8.91 12.84
CA SER A 188 7.49 -9.15 12.11
C SER A 188 7.81 -9.52 10.67
N SER A 189 7.06 -10.45 10.08
CA SER A 189 7.13 -10.79 8.65
C SER A 189 5.72 -10.92 8.09
N TYR A 190 5.50 -10.43 6.88
CA TYR A 190 4.24 -10.62 6.16
C TYR A 190 4.46 -11.44 4.89
N SER A 191 3.70 -12.51 4.77
CA SER A 191 3.55 -13.26 3.52
C SER A 191 2.29 -12.86 2.76
N TYR A 192 1.49 -11.93 3.31
CA TYR A 192 0.23 -11.50 2.74
C TYR A 192 -0.05 -10.01 2.98
N LEU A 193 -0.92 -9.45 2.13
CA LEU A 193 -1.50 -8.11 2.22
C LEU A 193 -3.02 -8.25 2.22
N ASP A 194 -3.68 -7.79 3.28
CA ASP A 194 -5.14 -7.68 3.37
C ASP A 194 -5.58 -6.28 2.94
N LEU A 195 -5.96 -6.16 1.67
CA LEU A 195 -6.26 -4.88 1.05
C LEU A 195 -7.73 -4.51 1.23
N TYR A 196 -7.99 -3.26 1.60
CA TYR A 196 -9.31 -2.62 1.63
C TYR A 196 -9.35 -1.48 0.61
N GLY A 197 -10.54 -0.98 0.27
CA GLY A 197 -10.72 0.05 -0.75
C GLY A 197 -11.71 -0.39 -1.82
N ASP A 198 -11.48 -0.02 -3.07
CA ASP A 198 -12.46 -0.24 -4.14
C ASP A 198 -11.83 -0.55 -5.49
N ILE A 199 -12.60 -1.26 -6.31
CA ILE A 199 -12.31 -1.55 -7.71
C ILE A 199 -13.55 -1.21 -8.51
N GLU A 200 -13.36 -0.47 -9.59
CA GLU A 200 -14.42 0.03 -10.45
C GLU A 200 -14.17 -0.41 -11.89
N ALA A 201 -15.26 -0.69 -12.60
CA ALA A 201 -15.29 -0.95 -14.03
C ALA A 201 -16.54 -0.27 -14.63
N ASP A 202 -16.36 0.68 -15.52
CA ASP A 202 -17.46 1.40 -16.15
C ASP A 202 -17.92 0.72 -17.44
N TYR A 203 -18.92 -0.15 -17.32
CA TYR A 203 -19.63 -0.77 -18.45
C TYR A 203 -20.80 0.08 -18.99
N GLY A 204 -20.84 1.38 -18.67
CA GLY A 204 -21.97 2.28 -18.95
C GLY A 204 -22.95 2.43 -17.78
N SER A 205 -22.67 1.76 -16.66
CA SER A 205 -23.44 1.81 -15.41
C SER A 205 -22.60 2.06 -14.15
N ASN A 206 -21.29 2.35 -14.27
CA ASN A 206 -20.34 2.45 -13.16
C ASN A 206 -20.47 1.30 -12.16
N GLU A 207 -19.96 0.12 -12.51
CA GLU A 207 -19.94 -1.01 -11.59
C GLU A 207 -18.75 -0.85 -10.63
N GLN A 208 -19.01 -0.99 -9.33
CA GLN A 208 -17.99 -0.84 -8.28
C GLN A 208 -18.12 -1.99 -7.28
N PHE A 209 -16.97 -2.48 -6.84
CA PHE A 209 -16.87 -3.38 -5.71
C PHE A 209 -15.97 -2.80 -4.63
N VAL A 210 -16.50 -2.73 -3.41
CA VAL A 210 -15.82 -2.15 -2.24
C VAL A 210 -15.36 -3.27 -1.30
N PHE A 211 -14.06 -3.33 -1.05
CA PHE A 211 -13.43 -4.12 0.00
C PHE A 211 -13.49 -3.35 1.33
N THR A 212 -14.30 -3.86 2.25
CA THR A 212 -14.43 -3.32 3.62
C THR A 212 -13.44 -4.05 4.55
N PRO A 213 -13.24 -3.57 5.80
CA PRO A 213 -12.44 -4.31 6.77
C PRO A 213 -12.92 -5.74 7.05
N GLU A 214 -14.20 -6.04 6.82
CA GLU A 214 -14.78 -7.38 6.96
C GLU A 214 -14.61 -8.22 5.68
N LYS A 215 -14.25 -7.58 4.56
CA LYS A 215 -14.17 -8.18 3.23
C LYS A 215 -12.97 -7.61 2.48
N VAL A 216 -11.81 -8.24 2.68
CA VAL A 216 -10.52 -7.79 2.13
C VAL A 216 -10.11 -8.59 0.90
N LEU A 217 -9.33 -7.96 0.01
CA LEU A 217 -8.57 -8.68 -1.00
C LEU A 217 -7.24 -9.13 -0.37
N ARG A 218 -7.11 -10.42 -0.08
CA ARG A 218 -5.84 -10.99 0.40
C ARG A 218 -4.93 -11.34 -0.77
N LEU A 219 -3.83 -10.60 -0.94
CA LEU A 219 -2.73 -11.00 -1.83
C LEU A 219 -1.66 -11.74 -1.04
N THR A 220 -1.21 -12.90 -1.51
CA THR A 220 -0.15 -13.70 -0.90
C THR A 220 1.08 -13.72 -1.80
N LYS A 221 2.26 -13.55 -1.23
CA LYS A 221 3.53 -13.63 -1.95
C LYS A 221 3.77 -15.06 -2.47
N LYS A 222 4.21 -15.19 -3.72
CA LYS A 222 4.52 -16.47 -4.40
C LYS A 222 6.00 -16.80 -4.40
#